data_AF-A0A0C2N949-F1
#
_entry.id   AF-A0A0C2N949-F1
#
_cell.length_a   1.000
_cell.length_b   1.000
_cell.length_c   1.000
_cell.angle_alpha   90.00
_cell.angle_beta   90.00
_cell.angle_gamma   90.00
#
_symmetry.space_group_name_H-M   'P 1'
#
loop_
_entity.id
_entity.type
_entity.pdbx_description
1 polymer ?
#
loop_
_entity_poly.entity_id
_entity_poly.type
_entity_poly.pdbx_seq_one_letter_code
_entity_poly.pdbx_strand_id
1 'polypeptide(L)'
;MLDPSIQNLVIVNRGGLVFGTERKTGRIWYSFDEGRNWEKINEDTDKFEELFPLEYPNDLVIGSINFNKPKNMYSFFEFNFNQAISSFYLMTERTCQSDDFETWHVPRYFGNCFQGQEIFYLKKKPSTICFDNRTEVLPTSKSCPCSLEDFQWYIITDHSKPDYYYQGDFCVLDPLSNLNESNKTCRDGGIPLIGWDGYDVIKIVSLNSIPIHVLLV
;
A
#
# COMPACT_ATOMS: atom_id res chain seq x y z
N MET A 1 7.99 -8.77 -3.01
CA MET A 1 7.30 -9.56 -1.97
C MET A 1 8.35 -9.87 -0.93
N LEU A 2 8.12 -9.57 0.35
CA LEU A 2 9.10 -9.83 1.41
C LEU A 2 9.34 -11.34 1.52
N ASP A 3 10.59 -11.75 1.76
CA ASP A 3 10.95 -13.16 1.89
C ASP A 3 10.26 -13.76 3.14
N PRO A 4 9.41 -14.80 3.01
CA PRO A 4 8.70 -15.40 4.14
C PRO A 4 9.63 -16.08 5.15
N SER A 5 10.92 -16.27 4.85
CA SER A 5 11.89 -16.77 5.82
C SER A 5 12.34 -15.70 6.81
N ILE A 6 12.07 -14.41 6.57
CA ILE A 6 12.51 -13.29 7.41
C ILE A 6 11.37 -12.84 8.33
N GLN A 7 11.68 -12.61 9.61
CA GLN A 7 10.77 -12.16 10.66
C GLN A 7 11.39 -11.03 11.49
N ASN A 8 10.65 -10.54 12.49
CA ASN A 8 11.08 -9.46 13.40
C ASN A 8 11.60 -8.23 12.64
N LEU A 9 10.83 -7.79 11.64
CA LEU A 9 11.24 -6.71 10.75
C LEU A 9 11.27 -5.36 11.45
N VAL A 10 12.36 -4.64 11.26
CA VAL A 10 12.52 -3.22 11.56
C VAL A 10 12.65 -2.49 10.23
N ILE A 11 11.78 -1.51 10.00
CA ILE A 11 11.77 -0.68 8.79
C ILE A 11 12.04 0.76 9.22
N VAL A 12 13.12 1.33 8.72
CA VAL A 12 13.54 2.71 9.04
C VAL A 12 13.73 3.53 7.78
N ASN A 13 13.81 4.85 7.94
CA ASN A 13 14.04 5.80 6.84
C ASN A 13 13.08 5.54 5.65
N ARG A 14 11.79 5.34 5.99
CA ARG A 14 10.66 5.20 5.06
C ARG A 14 10.85 4.07 4.05
N GLY A 15 11.34 2.92 4.51
CA GLY A 15 11.63 1.76 3.65
C GLY A 15 13.04 1.77 3.05
N GLY A 16 13.83 2.79 3.39
CA GLY A 16 15.22 2.91 2.97
C GLY A 16 16.15 1.86 3.55
N LEU A 17 15.81 1.30 4.70
CA LEU A 17 16.46 0.12 5.25
C LEU A 17 15.39 -0.78 5.86
N VAL A 18 15.35 -2.02 5.39
CA VAL A 18 14.58 -3.12 5.97
C VAL A 18 15.58 -4.06 6.61
N PHE A 19 15.37 -4.41 7.87
CA PHE A 19 16.27 -5.24 8.66
C PHE A 19 15.46 -6.28 9.42
N GLY A 20 15.94 -7.53 9.48
CA GLY A 20 15.19 -8.60 10.13
C GLY A 20 16.03 -9.82 10.42
N THR A 21 15.40 -10.84 11.01
CA THR A 21 16.05 -12.12 11.35
C THR A 21 15.48 -13.28 10.54
N GLU A 22 16.33 -14.21 10.12
CA GLU A 22 15.91 -15.45 9.48
C GLU A 22 15.27 -16.38 10.53
N ARG A 23 14.05 -16.85 10.26
CA ARG A 23 13.25 -17.65 11.18
C ARG A 23 13.91 -18.94 11.68
N LYS A 24 14.75 -19.57 10.86
CA LYS A 24 15.38 -20.87 11.20
C LYS A 24 16.67 -20.71 11.97
N THR A 25 17.53 -19.77 11.55
CA THR A 25 18.89 -19.61 12.09
C THR A 25 18.97 -18.48 13.12
N GLY A 26 18.06 -17.50 13.02
CA GLY A 26 18.13 -16.25 13.77
C GLY A 26 19.23 -15.31 13.27
N ARG A 27 19.75 -15.52 12.04
CA ARG A 27 20.72 -14.64 11.39
C ARG A 27 20.09 -13.34 10.95
N ILE A 28 20.88 -12.29 10.95
CA ILE A 28 20.42 -10.98 10.48
C ILE A 28 20.52 -10.88 8.96
N TRP A 29 19.46 -10.31 8.39
CA TRP A 29 19.37 -9.93 7.00
C TRP A 29 18.93 -8.46 6.90
N TYR A 30 19.44 -7.77 5.89
CA TYR A 30 19.06 -6.40 5.60
C TYR A 30 18.89 -6.15 4.10
N SER A 31 18.16 -5.10 3.76
CA SER A 31 17.88 -4.67 2.40
C SER A 31 17.73 -3.15 2.33
N PHE A 32 18.32 -2.54 1.30
CA PHE A 32 18.19 -1.12 1.00
C PHE A 32 17.15 -0.81 -0.09
N ASP A 33 16.51 -1.83 -0.65
CA ASP A 33 15.63 -1.73 -1.82
C ASP A 33 14.25 -2.35 -1.60
N GLU A 34 13.72 -2.16 -0.38
CA GLU A 34 12.40 -2.63 0.06
C GLU A 34 12.25 -4.16 0.05
N GLY A 35 13.35 -4.88 0.30
CA GLY A 35 13.37 -6.34 0.37
C GLY A 35 13.36 -7.02 -0.99
N ARG A 36 13.77 -6.34 -2.07
CA ARG A 36 13.97 -6.96 -3.39
C ARG A 36 15.28 -7.76 -3.41
N ASN A 37 16.35 -7.21 -2.84
CA ASN A 37 17.62 -7.87 -2.63
C ASN A 37 17.97 -7.85 -1.13
N TRP A 38 18.48 -8.97 -0.65
CA TRP A 38 18.82 -9.17 0.76
C TRP A 38 20.29 -9.52 0.92
N GLU A 39 20.92 -8.86 1.88
CA GLU A 39 22.29 -9.11 2.31
C GLU A 39 22.30 -9.65 3.73
N LYS A 40 23.24 -10.55 4.01
CA LYS A 40 23.39 -11.18 5.33
C LYS A 40 24.53 -10.51 6.08
N ILE A 41 24.37 -10.33 7.38
CA ILE A 41 25.50 -9.97 8.24
C ILE A 41 26.20 -11.27 8.65
N ASN A 42 27.49 -11.38 8.33
CA ASN A 42 28.32 -12.51 8.74
C ASN A 42 28.84 -12.28 10.17
N GLU A 43 27.96 -12.40 11.16
CA GLU A 43 28.38 -12.50 12.56
C GLU A 43 28.50 -13.97 12.99
N ASP A 44 29.46 -14.26 13.87
CA ASP A 44 29.61 -15.59 14.50
C ASP A 44 28.48 -15.90 15.51
N THR A 45 27.58 -14.94 15.74
CA THR A 45 26.44 -15.06 16.66
C THR A 45 25.13 -15.26 15.89
N ASP A 46 24.60 -16.47 16.01
CA ASP A 46 23.24 -16.79 15.57
C ASP A 46 22.24 -16.51 16.73
N LYS A 47 20.99 -16.15 16.40
CA LYS A 47 19.83 -15.96 17.31
C LYS A 47 19.71 -14.62 18.02
N PHE A 48 19.53 -13.56 17.26
CA PHE A 48 19.06 -12.29 17.81
C PHE A 48 17.58 -12.40 18.21
N GLU A 49 17.26 -12.06 19.46
CA GLU A 49 15.91 -12.20 20.01
C GLU A 49 15.07 -10.93 19.76
N GLU A 50 15.69 -9.77 19.90
CA GLU A 50 15.03 -8.47 19.77
C GLU A 50 15.83 -7.53 18.88
N LEU A 51 15.11 -6.79 18.03
CA LEU A 51 15.63 -5.76 17.14
C LEU A 51 14.86 -4.47 17.41
N PHE A 52 15.54 -3.34 17.54
CA PHE A 52 14.89 -2.05 17.70
C PHE A 52 15.71 -0.93 17.05
N PRO A 53 15.05 0.05 16.41
CA PRO A 53 15.74 1.22 15.89
C PRO A 53 16.28 2.06 17.06
N LEU A 54 17.50 2.58 16.92
CA LEU A 54 18.02 3.60 17.82
C LEU A 54 17.73 4.98 17.22
N GLU A 55 17.12 5.86 18.01
CA GLU A 55 16.73 7.19 17.57
C GLU A 55 17.95 8.12 17.52
N TYR A 56 18.58 8.17 16.36
CA TYR A 56 19.63 9.12 16.04
C TYR A 56 19.21 9.97 14.84
N PRO A 57 19.28 11.31 14.93
CA PRO A 57 18.97 12.17 13.79
C PRO A 57 19.93 11.87 12.63
N ASN A 58 19.38 11.47 11.48
CA ASN A 58 20.13 11.14 10.26
C ASN A 58 20.99 9.87 10.30
N ASP A 59 20.91 9.05 11.34
CA ASP A 59 21.66 7.80 11.40
C ASP A 59 20.75 6.57 11.28
N LEU A 60 21.24 5.57 10.58
CA LEU A 60 20.60 4.26 10.42
C LEU A 60 21.24 3.26 11.37
N VAL A 61 20.95 3.40 12.66
CA VAL A 61 21.50 2.51 13.67
C VAL A 61 20.40 1.62 14.24
N ILE A 62 20.67 0.32 14.27
CA ILE A 62 19.76 -0.69 14.79
C ILE A 62 20.42 -1.39 15.97
N GLY A 63 19.77 -1.35 17.12
CA GLY A 63 20.16 -2.10 18.31
C GLY A 63 19.60 -3.51 18.25
N SER A 64 20.35 -4.46 18.81
CA SER A 64 19.87 -5.83 18.96
C SER A 64 20.36 -6.48 20.24
N ILE A 65 19.53 -7.38 20.77
CA ILE A 65 19.85 -8.20 21.93
C ILE A 65 19.99 -9.66 21.48
N ASN A 66 21.15 -10.24 21.78
CA ASN A 66 21.42 -11.67 21.62
C ASN A 66 21.51 -12.32 23.00
N PHE A 67 20.87 -13.48 23.15
CA PHE A 67 21.01 -14.29 24.36
C PHE A 67 21.83 -15.56 24.08
N ASN A 68 23.03 -15.60 24.63
CA ASN A 68 23.90 -16.77 24.53
C ASN A 68 23.52 -17.80 25.61
N LYS A 69 22.67 -18.76 25.25
CA LYS A 69 22.19 -19.81 26.17
C LYS A 69 23.34 -20.59 26.85
N PRO A 70 24.38 -21.07 26.13
CA PRO A 70 25.49 -21.78 26.77
C PRO A 70 26.25 -20.96 27.83
N LYS A 71 26.42 -19.66 27.59
CA LYS A 71 27.13 -18.74 28.50
C LYS A 71 26.20 -18.06 29.52
N ASN A 72 24.88 -18.25 29.40
CA ASN A 72 23.86 -17.55 30.16
C ASN A 72 24.09 -16.02 30.21
N MET A 73 24.39 -15.42 29.04
CA MET A 73 24.82 -14.04 28.94
C MET A 73 24.02 -13.31 27.86
N TYR A 74 23.56 -12.10 28.17
CA TYR A 74 23.00 -11.17 27.19
C TYR A 74 24.11 -10.32 26.59
N SER A 75 24.03 -10.08 25.28
CA SER A 75 24.94 -9.20 24.57
C SER A 75 24.12 -8.22 23.75
N PHE A 76 24.51 -6.95 23.86
CA PHE A 76 23.95 -5.86 23.07
C PHE A 76 24.85 -5.63 21.85
N PHE A 77 24.23 -5.57 20.67
CA PHE A 77 24.88 -5.31 19.40
C PHE A 77 24.31 -4.04 18.79
N GLU A 78 25.20 -3.24 18.23
CA GLU A 78 24.84 -2.03 17.50
C GLU A 78 25.24 -2.21 16.04
N PHE A 79 24.26 -2.14 15.13
CA PHE A 79 24.48 -2.22 13.69
C PHE A 79 24.34 -0.82 13.11
N ASN A 80 25.47 -0.22 12.74
CA ASN A 80 25.52 1.10 12.14
C ASN A 80 25.59 1.00 10.60
N PHE A 81 24.49 1.34 9.94
CA PHE A 81 24.37 1.29 8.48
C PHE A 81 24.80 2.58 7.77
N ASN A 82 25.27 3.59 8.51
CA ASN A 82 25.85 4.79 7.89
C ASN A 82 27.10 4.43 7.06
N GLN A 83 27.89 3.45 7.51
CA GLN A 83 29.10 2.98 6.82
C GLN A 83 28.81 1.88 5.77
N ALA A 84 27.75 1.09 5.93
CA ALA A 84 27.35 0.12 4.89
C ALA A 84 26.93 0.84 3.59
N ILE A 85 26.35 2.03 3.72
CA ILE A 85 26.11 2.96 2.60
C ILE A 85 27.44 3.43 1.96
N SER A 86 28.54 3.55 2.73
CA SER A 86 29.81 4.07 2.23
C SER A 86 30.73 3.01 1.59
N SER A 87 30.62 1.74 1.99
CA SER A 87 31.53 0.65 1.59
C SER A 87 31.25 0.08 0.19
N PHE A 88 30.00 0.13 -0.27
CA PHE A 88 29.58 -0.45 -1.57
C PHE A 88 29.72 0.52 -2.76
N TYR A 89 30.76 1.37 -2.77
CA TYR A 89 31.09 2.43 -3.75
C TYR A 89 30.44 3.81 -3.48
N LEU A 90 31.31 4.80 -3.17
CA LEU A 90 31.16 6.24 -3.47
C LEU A 90 29.86 6.96 -3.04
N MET A 91 29.22 6.58 -1.93
CA MET A 91 28.12 7.37 -1.37
C MET A 91 28.55 8.04 -0.08
N THR A 92 28.82 9.34 -0.21
CA THR A 92 28.76 10.29 0.89
C THR A 92 27.44 10.13 1.63
N GLU A 93 27.44 10.51 2.90
CA GLU A 93 26.28 10.83 3.74
C GLU A 93 25.35 11.82 3.01
N ARG A 94 24.65 11.35 1.97
CA ARG A 94 23.90 12.19 1.07
C ARG A 94 22.43 12.12 1.44
N THR A 95 21.88 13.30 1.67
CA THR A 95 20.44 13.50 1.75
C THR A 95 19.83 13.29 0.37
N CYS A 96 18.70 12.59 0.30
CA CYS A 96 17.95 12.39 -0.93
C CYS A 96 17.57 13.74 -1.56
N GLN A 97 17.77 13.84 -2.87
CA GLN A 97 17.41 14.98 -3.71
C GLN A 97 16.10 14.69 -4.46
N SER A 98 15.54 15.67 -5.15
CA SER A 98 14.22 15.52 -5.82
C SER A 98 14.19 14.41 -6.87
N ASP A 99 15.30 14.16 -7.56
CA ASP A 99 15.48 13.12 -8.57
C ASP A 99 15.60 11.70 -7.99
N ASP A 100 15.83 11.58 -6.69
CA ASP A 100 15.84 10.31 -5.95
C ASP A 100 14.43 9.78 -5.63
N PHE A 101 13.39 10.59 -5.90
CA PHE A 101 11.99 10.23 -5.65
C PHE A 101 11.24 9.91 -6.95
N GLU A 102 10.21 9.09 -6.81
CA GLU A 102 9.25 8.75 -7.85
C GLU A 102 7.83 9.00 -7.35
N THR A 103 6.94 9.34 -8.29
CA THR A 103 5.51 9.43 -7.99
C THR A 103 4.96 8.03 -7.79
N TRP A 104 4.47 7.77 -6.59
CA TRP A 104 3.81 6.52 -6.23
C TRP A 104 2.33 6.77 -5.99
N HIS A 105 1.48 6.13 -6.79
CA HIS A 105 0.04 6.18 -6.65
C HIS A 105 -0.43 5.09 -5.69
N VAL A 106 -1.51 5.36 -4.96
CA VAL A 106 -2.13 4.34 -4.12
C VAL A 106 -2.67 3.22 -5.02
N PRO A 107 -2.23 1.96 -4.86
CA PRO A 107 -2.66 0.87 -5.73
C PRO A 107 -4.18 0.68 -5.70
N ARG A 108 -4.75 0.46 -6.87
CA ARG A 108 -6.17 0.18 -7.11
C ARG A 108 -6.29 -0.85 -8.22
N TYR A 109 -7.45 -1.51 -8.28
CA TYR A 109 -7.75 -2.47 -9.35
C TYR A 109 -7.86 -1.78 -10.72
N PHE A 110 -8.49 -0.59 -10.77
CA PHE A 110 -8.74 0.14 -12.02
C PHE A 110 -8.32 1.61 -11.90
N GLY A 111 -7.25 1.99 -12.61
CA GLY A 111 -6.75 3.36 -12.62
C GLY A 111 -6.24 3.86 -11.26
N ASN A 112 -5.98 5.18 -11.15
CA ASN A 112 -5.54 5.81 -9.89
C ASN A 112 -6.60 6.73 -9.27
N CYS A 113 -7.75 6.91 -9.94
CA CYS A 113 -8.81 7.78 -9.47
C CYS A 113 -9.65 7.06 -8.41
N PHE A 114 -9.94 7.74 -7.31
CA PHE A 114 -10.87 7.26 -6.30
C PHE A 114 -11.71 8.42 -5.75
N GLN A 115 -13.03 8.28 -5.82
CA GLN A 115 -14.02 9.29 -5.47
C GLN A 115 -13.73 10.66 -6.11
N GLY A 116 -13.35 10.65 -7.38
CA GLY A 116 -12.95 11.85 -8.13
C GLY A 116 -11.61 12.46 -7.72
N GLN A 117 -10.79 11.75 -6.94
CA GLN A 117 -9.46 12.17 -6.53
C GLN A 117 -8.38 11.12 -6.84
N GLU A 118 -7.32 11.55 -7.51
CA GLU A 118 -6.10 10.79 -7.69
C GLU A 118 -5.11 11.20 -6.59
N ILE A 119 -4.75 10.27 -5.72
CA ILE A 119 -3.83 10.49 -4.60
C ILE A 119 -2.48 9.86 -4.92
N PHE A 120 -1.42 10.65 -4.80
CA PHE A 120 -0.05 10.18 -5.01
C PHE A 120 0.93 10.77 -4.00
N TYR A 121 2.04 10.08 -3.81
CA TYR A 121 3.12 10.44 -2.89
C TYR A 121 4.46 10.51 -3.64
N LEU A 122 5.39 11.33 -3.13
CA LEU A 122 6.79 11.25 -3.55
C LEU A 122 7.51 10.20 -2.71
N LYS A 123 7.63 9.00 -3.28
CA LYS A 123 8.25 7.84 -2.67
C LYS A 123 9.72 7.76 -3.09
N LYS A 124 10.61 7.38 -2.18
CA LYS A 124 12.02 7.17 -2.52
C LYS A 124 12.14 6.00 -3.49
N LYS A 125 12.95 6.15 -4.54
CA LYS A 125 13.19 5.06 -5.50
C LYS A 125 13.92 3.91 -4.79
N PRO A 126 13.49 2.65 -4.98
CA PRO A 126 14.17 1.49 -4.39
C PRO A 126 15.63 1.33 -4.86
N SER A 127 15.97 1.80 -6.05
CA SER A 127 17.34 1.77 -6.60
C SER A 127 18.27 2.82 -6.00
N THR A 128 17.74 3.69 -5.14
CA THR A 128 18.47 4.86 -4.64
C THR A 128 18.84 4.68 -3.18
N ILE A 129 20.14 4.78 -2.92
CA ILE A 129 20.69 4.76 -1.56
C ILE A 129 21.02 6.21 -1.15
N CYS A 130 20.18 6.76 -0.28
CA CYS A 130 20.29 8.08 0.34
C CYS A 130 19.42 8.15 1.61
N PHE A 131 19.71 9.13 2.46
CA PHE A 131 18.93 9.40 3.67
C PHE A 131 17.76 10.36 3.37
N ASP A 132 16.53 9.93 3.65
CA ASP A 132 15.34 10.76 3.47
C ASP A 132 15.09 11.55 4.76
N ASN A 133 15.61 12.79 4.78
CA ASN A 133 15.51 13.67 5.95
C ASN A 133 14.16 14.41 6.06
N ARG A 134 13.16 14.07 5.22
CA ARG A 134 11.84 14.68 5.31
C ARG A 134 11.19 14.26 6.62
N THR A 135 10.78 15.24 7.42
CA THR A 135 10.02 15.02 8.66
C THR A 135 8.63 14.46 8.38
N GLU A 136 7.99 14.93 7.31
CA GLU A 136 6.66 14.50 6.87
C GLU A 136 6.63 14.21 5.36
N VAL A 137 5.79 13.24 4.97
CA VAL A 137 5.50 12.96 3.55
C VAL A 137 4.02 13.16 3.36
N LEU A 138 3.67 14.28 2.72
CA LEU A 138 2.28 14.65 2.47
C LEU A 138 1.82 14.10 1.12
N PRO A 139 0.58 13.58 1.04
CA PRO A 139 -0.02 13.23 -0.24
C PRO A 139 -0.28 14.48 -1.08
N THR A 140 -0.21 14.32 -2.39
CA THR A 140 -0.77 15.28 -3.34
C THR A 140 -2.03 14.67 -3.96
N SER A 141 -3.10 15.46 -4.05
CA SER A 141 -4.37 15.07 -4.66
C SER A 141 -4.60 15.87 -5.93
N LYS A 142 -5.01 15.19 -7.00
CA LYS A 142 -5.47 15.82 -8.24
C LYS A 142 -6.91 15.38 -8.53
N SER A 143 -7.75 16.30 -8.98
CA SER A 143 -9.10 15.93 -9.41
C SER A 143 -9.06 15.07 -10.66
N CYS A 144 -9.91 14.04 -10.70
CA CYS A 144 -10.07 13.13 -11.82
C CYS A 144 -11.56 12.79 -12.03
N PRO A 145 -11.96 12.34 -13.24
CA PRO A 145 -13.32 11.86 -13.47
C PRO A 145 -13.65 10.67 -12.58
N CYS A 146 -14.85 10.62 -12.00
CA CYS A 146 -15.28 9.48 -11.19
C CYS A 146 -15.34 8.21 -12.03
N SER A 147 -15.01 7.07 -11.43
CA SER A 147 -15.20 5.74 -12.02
C SER A 147 -16.33 4.98 -11.31
N LEU A 148 -16.79 3.84 -11.86
CA LEU A 148 -17.86 3.05 -11.25
C LEU A 148 -17.46 2.47 -9.89
N GLU A 149 -16.17 2.20 -9.70
CA GLU A 149 -15.56 1.69 -8.47
C GLU A 149 -15.60 2.70 -7.31
N ASP A 150 -15.86 3.98 -7.59
CA ASP A 150 -16.00 5.03 -6.58
C ASP A 150 -17.29 4.89 -5.77
N PHE A 151 -18.24 4.09 -6.28
CA PHE A 151 -19.50 3.85 -5.65
C PHE A 151 -19.42 2.60 -4.77
N GLN A 152 -19.78 2.75 -3.49
CA GLN A 152 -19.70 1.68 -2.48
C GLN A 152 -20.46 0.39 -2.86
N TRP A 153 -21.43 0.48 -3.77
CA TRP A 153 -22.23 -0.64 -4.23
C TRP A 153 -21.59 -1.44 -5.38
N TYR A 154 -20.50 -0.96 -5.99
CA TYR A 154 -19.79 -1.66 -7.08
C TYR A 154 -19.34 -3.07 -6.69
N ILE A 155 -18.98 -3.28 -5.42
CA ILE A 155 -18.52 -4.57 -4.90
C ILE A 155 -19.67 -5.60 -4.81
N ILE A 156 -20.93 -5.16 -4.92
CA ILE A 156 -22.09 -6.05 -4.83
C ILE A 156 -22.41 -6.57 -6.24
N THR A 157 -21.90 -7.77 -6.51
CA THR A 157 -21.83 -8.44 -7.82
C THR A 157 -23.17 -8.78 -8.50
N ASP A 158 -24.31 -8.40 -7.92
CA ASP A 158 -25.65 -8.88 -8.32
C ASP A 158 -26.66 -7.73 -8.53
N HIS A 159 -26.17 -6.55 -8.92
CA HIS A 159 -26.97 -5.32 -9.09
C HIS A 159 -27.27 -4.93 -10.53
N SER A 160 -27.17 -5.86 -11.48
CA SER A 160 -27.72 -5.62 -12.81
C SER A 160 -29.25 -5.50 -12.72
N LYS A 161 -29.80 -4.42 -13.26
CA LYS A 161 -31.24 -4.27 -13.49
C LYS A 161 -31.76 -5.46 -14.31
N PRO A 162 -33.06 -5.78 -14.20
CA PRO A 162 -33.72 -6.65 -15.18
C PRO A 162 -33.35 -6.18 -16.59
N ASP A 163 -33.13 -7.12 -17.51
CA ASP A 163 -32.70 -6.88 -18.90
C ASP A 163 -31.23 -6.47 -19.09
N TYR A 164 -30.39 -6.53 -18.05
CA TYR A 164 -28.95 -6.36 -18.14
C TYR A 164 -28.23 -7.54 -17.48
N TYR A 165 -27.06 -7.92 -17.98
CA TYR A 165 -26.20 -8.94 -17.37
C TYR A 165 -24.80 -8.38 -17.10
N TYR A 166 -24.14 -8.94 -16.08
CA TYR A 166 -22.77 -8.55 -15.72
C TYR A 166 -21.75 -9.21 -16.67
N GLN A 167 -20.92 -8.40 -17.32
CA GLN A 167 -19.83 -8.84 -18.18
C GLN A 167 -18.60 -7.95 -17.99
N GLY A 168 -17.56 -8.51 -17.36
CA GLY A 168 -16.26 -7.83 -17.22
C GLY A 168 -16.38 -6.45 -16.59
N ASP A 169 -17.09 -6.35 -15.47
CA ASP A 169 -17.34 -5.12 -14.70
C ASP A 169 -18.33 -4.12 -15.32
N PHE A 170 -18.95 -4.45 -16.46
CA PHE A 170 -20.03 -3.67 -17.07
C PHE A 170 -21.39 -4.38 -16.97
N CYS A 171 -22.47 -3.63 -16.74
CA CYS A 171 -23.82 -4.09 -17.04
C CYS A 171 -24.11 -3.89 -18.52
N VAL A 172 -24.17 -5.00 -19.25
CA VAL A 172 -24.46 -5.03 -20.68
C VAL A 172 -25.94 -5.33 -20.88
N LEU A 173 -26.60 -4.59 -21.78
CA LEU A 173 -27.99 -4.84 -22.13
C LEU A 173 -28.13 -6.26 -22.69
N ASP A 174 -29.08 -7.02 -22.17
CA ASP A 174 -29.44 -8.33 -22.73
C ASP A 174 -29.90 -8.13 -24.18
N PRO A 175 -29.23 -8.74 -25.18
CA PRO A 175 -29.62 -8.65 -26.58
C PRO A 175 -31.04 -9.15 -26.86
N LEU A 176 -31.62 -9.93 -25.95
CA LEU A 176 -33.00 -10.43 -26.02
C LEU A 176 -34.02 -9.46 -25.41
N SER A 177 -33.57 -8.36 -24.81
CA SER A 177 -34.46 -7.34 -24.26
C SER A 177 -35.10 -6.49 -25.36
N ASN A 178 -36.35 -6.06 -25.13
CA ASN A 178 -37.07 -5.16 -26.04
C ASN A 178 -36.78 -3.67 -25.77
N LEU A 179 -35.69 -3.35 -25.05
CA LEU A 179 -35.33 -2.00 -24.68
C LEU A 179 -34.42 -1.38 -25.75
N ASN A 180 -34.75 -0.15 -26.18
CA ASN A 180 -33.84 0.65 -26.99
C ASN A 180 -32.90 1.44 -26.07
N GLU A 181 -31.60 1.36 -26.34
CA GLU A 181 -30.58 2.09 -25.59
C GLU A 181 -30.83 3.61 -25.68
N SER A 182 -30.92 4.29 -24.54
CA SER A 182 -31.18 5.73 -24.52
C SER A 182 -29.94 6.50 -24.98
N ASN A 183 -30.15 7.61 -25.69
CA ASN A 183 -29.06 8.44 -26.21
C ASN A 183 -28.43 9.26 -25.07
N LYS A 184 -27.25 8.84 -24.58
CA LYS A 184 -26.59 9.40 -23.38
C LYS A 184 -25.62 10.53 -23.73
N THR A 185 -26.08 11.78 -23.72
CA THR A 185 -25.20 12.96 -23.93
C THR A 185 -25.39 14.03 -22.84
N CYS A 186 -24.32 14.51 -22.18
CA CYS A 186 -24.39 15.70 -21.33
C CYS A 186 -24.51 16.98 -22.17
N ARG A 187 -25.04 18.03 -21.53
CA ARG A 187 -25.20 19.39 -22.08
C ARG A 187 -23.90 20.03 -22.61
N ASP A 188 -22.74 19.59 -22.13
CA ASP A 188 -21.43 20.15 -22.52
C ASP A 188 -20.58 19.18 -23.36
N GLY A 189 -21.17 18.11 -23.91
CA GLY A 189 -20.42 17.04 -24.58
C GLY A 189 -19.69 16.09 -23.62
N GLY A 190 -19.85 16.26 -22.31
CA GLY A 190 -19.49 15.25 -21.31
C GLY A 190 -20.40 14.01 -21.36
N ILE A 191 -20.00 12.94 -20.70
CA ILE A 191 -20.80 11.72 -20.54
C ILE A 191 -21.23 11.65 -19.07
N PRO A 192 -22.54 11.61 -18.75
CA PRO A 192 -22.98 11.55 -17.37
C PRO A 192 -22.86 10.12 -16.87
N LEU A 193 -22.26 9.93 -15.70
CA LEU A 193 -22.41 8.70 -14.96
C LEU A 193 -23.78 8.73 -14.26
N ILE A 194 -24.60 7.75 -14.60
CA ILE A 194 -25.72 7.23 -13.81
C ILE A 194 -27.07 7.93 -14.01
N GLY A 195 -27.82 7.35 -14.95
CA GLY A 195 -29.29 7.34 -14.94
C GLY A 195 -29.90 6.17 -15.69
N TRP A 196 -29.17 5.56 -16.63
CA TRP A 196 -29.70 4.57 -17.57
C TRP A 196 -28.67 3.48 -17.93
N ASP A 197 -27.80 3.11 -16.99
CA ASP A 197 -26.62 2.27 -17.27
C ASP A 197 -26.82 0.80 -16.85
N GLY A 198 -28.07 0.37 -16.66
CA GLY A 198 -28.36 -1.00 -16.22
C GLY A 198 -28.14 -1.25 -14.72
N TYR A 199 -27.91 -0.22 -13.91
CA TYR A 199 -27.78 -0.34 -12.45
C TYR A 199 -28.98 0.30 -11.72
N ASP A 200 -29.42 -0.31 -10.61
CA ASP A 200 -30.52 0.20 -9.79
C ASP A 200 -30.06 1.17 -8.69
N VAL A 201 -30.93 2.12 -8.33
CA VAL A 201 -30.65 3.05 -7.23
C VAL A 201 -31.02 2.34 -5.92
N ILE A 202 -30.01 1.94 -5.13
CA ILE A 202 -30.26 1.26 -3.86
C ILE A 202 -30.99 2.21 -2.89
N LYS A 203 -32.20 1.81 -2.46
CA LYS A 203 -32.83 2.34 -1.25
C LYS A 203 -32.15 1.69 -0.05
N ILE A 204 -31.47 2.49 0.77
CA ILE A 204 -30.86 2.02 2.03
C ILE A 204 -32.00 1.55 2.94
N VAL A 205 -32.19 0.24 3.07
CA VAL A 205 -33.03 -0.33 4.12
C VAL A 205 -32.18 -0.37 5.39
N SER A 206 -32.46 0.56 6.30
CA SER A 206 -31.91 0.50 7.65
C SER A 206 -32.42 -0.77 8.33
N LEU A 207 -31.54 -1.73 8.56
CA LEU A 207 -31.77 -2.80 9.52
C LEU A 207 -31.76 -2.18 10.92
N ASN A 208 -32.91 -1.68 11.38
CA ASN A 208 -33.24 -1.59 12.80
C ASN A 208 -34.75 -1.40 12.98
N SER A 209 -35.34 -2.30 13.77
CA SER A 209 -36.64 -2.23 14.45
C SER A 209 -37.89 -2.70 13.68
N ILE A 210 -38.26 -3.96 13.92
CA ILE A 210 -39.66 -4.43 14.02
C ILE A 210 -40.18 -3.89 15.38
N PRO A 211 -41.35 -3.21 15.51
CA PRO A 211 -42.67 -3.82 15.33
C PRO A 211 -43.83 -2.96 14.79
N ILE A 212 -44.76 -3.66 14.11
CA ILE A 212 -46.25 -3.64 14.19
C ILE A 212 -46.99 -2.28 14.19
N HIS A 213 -47.81 -2.04 13.14
CA HIS A 213 -49.28 -1.80 13.15
C HIS A 213 -49.70 -1.13 11.81
N VAL A 214 -50.54 -1.78 10.98
CA VAL A 214 -52.00 -1.51 10.81
C VAL A 214 -52.24 -0.12 10.15
N LEU A 215 -52.98 0.07 9.05
CA LEU A 215 -54.27 -0.47 8.63
C LEU A 215 -54.49 -0.19 7.12
N LEU A 216 -55.35 -1.01 6.51
CA LEU A 216 -56.02 -0.83 5.21
C LEU A 216 -56.53 0.60 4.93
N VAL A 217 -56.41 1.07 3.68
CA VAL A 217 -57.47 1.09 2.64
C VAL A 217 -56.81 1.02 1.27
#